data_AF-A0A814YBS1-F1
#
_entry.id   AF-A0A814YBS1-F1
#
_cell.length_a   1.000
_cell.length_b   1.000
_cell.length_c   1.000
_cell.angle_alpha   90.00
_cell.angle_beta   90.00
_cell.angle_gamma   90.00
#
_symmetry.space_group_name_H-M   'P 1'
#
loop_
_entity.id
_entity.type
_entity.pdbx_description
1 polymer ?
#
loop_
_entity_poly.entity_id
_entity_poly.type
_entity_poly.pdbx_seq_one_letter_code
_entity_poly.pdbx_strand_id
1 'polypeptide(L)'
;MNRALRSQDIETFMKMRFFICDLHQQISNMYNEQSDRHKEITVYRGQSMLLDDFDRLKNSIGGLLSFNSFLSTSLDLNVSVQFAIRAAENPKVNAILFQMTIDPTKSSVPFAYLEENSSYKYENEILFSMHTIFRIIDVLHIQDQYWLVNLSLTSDNDPTLKVLTDHFRKEIGNGNPLDRLESLMLKLGEFNQAEEIFGTQLNSENEKTWRSQAHINHQLAYVYSHKGDYTAALSHYKKALEMELNYIAEDDSSLAPTYNNIAGVHHSMGGIFISSIFL
;
A
#
# COMPACT_ATOMS: atom_id res chain seq x y z
N MET A 1 4.08 -12.84 6.12
CA MET A 1 3.36 -11.96 5.17
C MET A 1 2.39 -11.00 5.84
N ASN A 2 1.23 -11.45 6.35
CA ASN A 2 0.19 -10.54 6.89
C ASN A 2 0.68 -9.59 7.99
N ARG A 3 1.69 -9.96 8.78
CA ARG A 3 2.34 -9.04 9.73
C ARG A 3 3.00 -7.84 9.02
N ALA A 4 3.79 -8.09 7.97
CA ALA A 4 4.47 -7.05 7.20
C ALA A 4 3.47 -6.11 6.49
N LEU A 5 2.40 -6.69 5.94
CA LEU A 5 1.31 -5.92 5.32
C LEU A 5 0.60 -5.00 6.33
N ARG A 6 0.41 -5.47 7.57
CA ARG A 6 -0.20 -4.65 8.65
C ARG A 6 0.75 -3.61 9.24
N SER A 7 2.04 -3.94 9.35
CA SER A 7 3.05 -3.00 9.85
C SER A 7 3.51 -1.98 8.82
N GLN A 8 3.00 -2.07 7.57
CA GLN A 8 3.41 -1.23 6.45
C GLN A 8 4.94 -1.18 6.29
N ASP A 9 5.59 -2.32 6.54
CA ASP A 9 7.04 -2.45 6.34
C ASP A 9 7.30 -2.58 4.85
N ILE A 10 7.63 -1.45 4.23
CA ILE A 10 7.74 -1.31 2.78
C ILE A 10 8.93 -2.14 2.25
N GLU A 11 10.03 -2.25 3.00
CA GLU A 11 11.18 -3.08 2.61
C GLU A 11 10.78 -4.57 2.55
N THR A 12 10.13 -5.07 3.60
CA THR A 12 9.64 -6.45 3.61
C THR A 12 8.58 -6.66 2.52
N PHE A 13 7.70 -5.68 2.28
CA PHE A 13 6.73 -5.73 1.20
C PHE A 13 7.40 -5.91 -0.16
N MET A 14 8.43 -5.10 -0.46
CA MET A 14 9.19 -5.18 -1.70
C MET A 14 9.89 -6.53 -1.85
N LYS A 15 10.47 -7.08 -0.78
CA LYS A 15 11.06 -8.43 -0.79
C LYS A 15 10.04 -9.53 -1.06
N MET A 16 8.80 -9.37 -0.59
CA MET A 16 7.72 -10.36 -0.76
C MET A 16 6.85 -10.13 -2.00
N ARG A 17 7.10 -9.09 -2.80
CA ARG A 17 6.21 -8.65 -3.90
C ARG A 17 5.80 -9.76 -4.86
N PHE A 18 6.73 -10.65 -5.24
CA PHE A 18 6.43 -11.75 -6.15
C PHE A 18 5.43 -12.73 -5.55
N PHE A 19 5.61 -13.09 -4.28
CA PHE A 19 4.68 -13.97 -3.57
C PHE A 19 3.30 -13.32 -3.40
N ILE A 20 3.27 -12.02 -3.10
CA ILE A 20 2.03 -11.26 -2.95
C ILE A 20 1.26 -11.22 -4.28
N CYS A 21 1.94 -10.88 -5.39
CA CYS A 21 1.34 -10.86 -6.73
C CYS A 21 0.85 -12.25 -7.16
N ASP A 22 1.66 -13.28 -6.92
CA ASP A 22 1.32 -14.66 -7.26
C ASP A 22 0.10 -15.14 -6.47
N LEU A 23 0.06 -14.91 -5.15
CA LEU A 23 -1.10 -15.26 -4.34
C LEU A 23 -2.36 -14.49 -4.74
N HIS A 24 -2.23 -13.19 -5.05
CA HIS A 24 -3.34 -12.41 -5.60
C HIS A 24 -3.86 -13.00 -6.92
N GLN A 25 -2.96 -13.41 -7.81
CA GLN A 25 -3.33 -14.02 -9.09
C GLN A 25 -4.02 -15.37 -8.90
N GLN A 26 -3.52 -16.22 -7.99
CA GLN A 26 -4.14 -17.50 -7.67
C GLN A 26 -5.57 -17.32 -7.11
N ILE A 27 -5.75 -16.39 -6.16
CA ILE A 27 -7.09 -16.06 -5.64
C ILE A 27 -8.01 -15.55 -6.75
N SER A 28 -7.50 -14.70 -7.64
CA SER A 28 -8.28 -14.15 -8.75
C SER A 28 -8.68 -15.21 -9.79
N ASN A 29 -7.79 -16.17 -10.07
CA ASN A 29 -8.09 -17.30 -10.95
C ASN A 29 -9.18 -18.18 -10.34
N MET A 30 -9.03 -18.55 -9.06
CA MET A 30 -10.04 -19.35 -8.34
C MET A 30 -11.38 -18.63 -8.28
N TYR A 31 -11.39 -17.31 -8.03
CA TYR A 31 -12.61 -16.50 -8.04
C TYR A 31 -13.37 -16.63 -9.37
N ASN A 32 -12.67 -16.53 -10.49
CA ASN A 32 -13.27 -16.65 -11.82
C ASN A 32 -13.78 -18.08 -12.10
N GLU A 33 -13.02 -19.09 -11.68
CA GLU A 33 -13.39 -20.51 -11.80
C GLU A 33 -14.63 -20.87 -10.97
N GLN A 34 -14.82 -20.20 -9.82
CA GLN A 34 -15.91 -20.41 -8.86
C GLN A 34 -17.11 -19.47 -9.10
N SER A 35 -17.25 -18.95 -10.33
CA SER A 35 -18.25 -17.94 -10.69
C SER A 35 -19.71 -18.40 -10.52
N ASP A 36 -19.96 -19.71 -10.58
CA ASP A 36 -21.24 -20.35 -10.29
C ASP A 36 -21.70 -20.16 -8.83
N ARG A 37 -20.74 -19.88 -7.93
CA ARG A 37 -20.98 -19.64 -6.50
C ARG A 37 -21.16 -18.16 -6.16
N HIS A 38 -21.16 -17.25 -7.13
CA HIS A 38 -21.27 -15.81 -6.92
C HIS A 38 -22.70 -15.37 -6.55
N LYS A 39 -23.08 -15.67 -5.32
CA LYS A 39 -24.28 -15.18 -4.64
C LYS A 39 -23.89 -14.40 -3.39
N GLU A 40 -24.84 -13.65 -2.86
CA GLU A 40 -24.65 -12.98 -1.57
C GLU A 40 -24.34 -14.02 -0.49
N ILE A 41 -23.28 -13.79 0.28
CA ILE A 41 -22.85 -14.65 1.39
C ILE A 41 -22.56 -13.81 2.62
N THR A 42 -22.65 -14.45 3.78
CA THR A 42 -22.17 -13.89 5.05
C THR A 42 -20.98 -14.69 5.54
N VAL A 43 -19.88 -14.02 5.83
CA VAL A 43 -18.66 -14.61 6.36
C VAL A 43 -18.33 -14.01 7.71
N TYR A 44 -17.57 -14.75 8.51
CA TYR A 44 -17.24 -14.40 9.88
C TYR A 44 -15.73 -14.36 10.09
N ARG A 45 -15.30 -13.52 11.04
CA ARG A 45 -13.92 -13.48 11.51
C ARG A 45 -13.86 -13.02 12.95
N GLY A 46 -13.26 -13.84 13.82
CA GLY A 46 -12.93 -13.46 15.19
C GLY A 46 -11.51 -12.94 15.33
N GLN A 47 -11.31 -11.86 16.09
CA GLN A 47 -9.98 -11.38 16.47
C GLN A 47 -10.03 -10.46 17.71
N SER A 48 -8.87 -10.20 18.31
CA SER A 48 -8.72 -9.11 19.28
C SER A 48 -8.51 -7.77 18.59
N MET A 49 -8.89 -6.69 19.28
CA MET A 49 -8.62 -5.31 18.90
C MET A 49 -8.26 -4.51 20.15
N LEU A 50 -7.24 -3.65 20.07
CA LEU A 50 -6.90 -2.74 21.18
C LEU A 50 -8.08 -1.83 21.51
N LEU A 51 -8.23 -1.46 22.79
CA LEU A 51 -9.34 -0.61 23.24
C LEU A 51 -9.43 0.69 22.44
N ASP A 52 -8.29 1.37 22.25
CA ASP A 52 -8.24 2.64 21.51
C ASP A 52 -8.61 2.47 20.02
N ASP A 53 -8.17 1.37 19.39
CA ASP A 53 -8.53 1.08 18.00
C ASP A 53 -10.02 0.74 17.87
N PHE A 54 -10.59 0.07 18.87
CA PHE A 54 -12.02 -0.23 18.92
C PHE A 54 -12.86 1.03 19.10
N ASP A 55 -12.44 1.96 19.97
CA ASP A 55 -13.14 3.23 20.15
C ASP A 55 -13.13 4.06 18.86
N ARG A 56 -12.01 4.06 18.13
CA ARG A 56 -11.93 4.66 16.79
C ARG A 56 -12.90 3.99 15.79
N LEU A 57 -12.98 2.66 15.81
CA LEU A 57 -13.92 1.92 14.97
C LEU A 57 -15.37 2.28 15.29
N LYS A 58 -15.74 2.33 16.57
CA LYS A 58 -17.08 2.68 17.04
C LYS A 58 -17.48 4.10 16.65
N ASN A 59 -16.55 5.03 16.68
CA ASN A 59 -16.77 6.41 16.24
C ASN A 59 -16.83 6.56 14.71
N SER A 60 -16.54 5.49 13.96
CA SER A 60 -16.49 5.47 12.50
C SER A 60 -17.65 4.68 11.88
N ILE A 61 -18.76 4.45 12.60
CA ILE A 61 -19.97 3.81 12.05
C ILE A 61 -20.47 4.60 10.84
N GLY A 62 -20.84 3.90 9.77
CA GLY A 62 -21.13 4.48 8.46
C GLY A 62 -19.88 4.83 7.64
N GLY A 63 -18.68 4.69 8.21
CA GLY A 63 -17.38 4.91 7.59
C GLY A 63 -16.81 3.67 6.88
N LEU A 64 -15.55 3.77 6.41
CA LEU A 64 -14.82 2.67 5.78
C LEU A 64 -13.87 2.01 6.78
N LEU A 65 -13.78 0.69 6.72
CA LEU A 65 -12.78 -0.13 7.38
C LEU A 65 -12.00 -0.91 6.31
N SER A 66 -10.69 -0.74 6.26
CA SER A 66 -9.84 -1.48 5.32
C SER A 66 -9.07 -2.59 6.02
N PHE A 67 -9.01 -3.76 5.37
CA PHE A 67 -8.09 -4.83 5.70
C PHE A 67 -6.96 -4.85 4.66
N ASN A 68 -5.80 -4.33 5.07
CA ASN A 68 -4.62 -4.17 4.22
C ASN A 68 -3.84 -5.47 3.95
N SER A 69 -4.38 -6.63 4.37
CA SER A 69 -3.76 -7.93 4.20
C SER A 69 -4.73 -8.92 3.54
N PHE A 70 -4.22 -10.06 3.09
CA PHE A 70 -5.09 -11.18 2.72
C PHE A 70 -5.98 -11.54 3.91
N LEU A 71 -7.28 -11.48 3.69
CA LEU A 71 -8.28 -11.56 4.75
C LEU A 71 -8.90 -12.96 4.73
N SER A 72 -8.50 -13.76 5.72
CA SER A 72 -9.09 -15.08 5.96
C SER A 72 -10.36 -14.94 6.79
N THR A 73 -11.42 -15.61 6.36
CA THR A 73 -12.76 -15.63 6.96
C THR A 73 -13.33 -17.03 6.90
N SER A 74 -14.39 -17.29 7.65
CA SER A 74 -15.08 -18.58 7.66
C SER A 74 -16.57 -18.41 7.40
N LEU A 75 -17.19 -19.36 6.69
CA LEU A 75 -18.65 -19.48 6.63
C LEU A 75 -19.24 -20.03 7.93
N ASP A 76 -18.42 -20.65 8.79
CA ASP A 76 -18.82 -21.16 10.09
C ASP A 76 -18.62 -20.12 11.19
N LEU A 77 -19.74 -19.68 11.76
CA LEU A 77 -19.76 -18.76 12.90
C LEU A 77 -18.98 -19.31 14.10
N ASN A 78 -19.08 -20.60 14.40
CA ASN A 78 -18.47 -21.19 15.59
C ASN A 78 -16.95 -21.14 15.54
N VAL A 79 -16.37 -21.40 14.36
CA VAL A 79 -14.92 -21.28 14.14
C VAL A 79 -14.47 -19.86 14.48
N SER A 80 -15.17 -18.85 13.96
CA SER A 80 -14.83 -17.45 14.20
C SER A 80 -15.03 -17.01 15.65
N VAL A 81 -16.09 -17.48 16.32
CA VAL A 81 -16.34 -17.21 17.74
C VAL A 81 -15.19 -17.74 18.61
N GLN A 82 -14.66 -18.94 18.32
CA GLN A 82 -13.52 -19.49 19.06
C GLN A 82 -12.28 -18.59 18.95
N PHE A 83 -12.01 -18.00 17.79
CA PHE A 83 -10.92 -17.04 17.62
C PHE A 83 -11.16 -15.72 18.38
N ALA A 84 -12.39 -15.22 18.42
CA ALA A 84 -12.73 -14.00 19.16
C ALA A 84 -12.58 -14.21 20.68
N ILE A 85 -13.13 -15.30 21.22
CA ILE A 85 -13.12 -15.58 22.66
C ILE A 85 -11.70 -15.83 23.19
N ARG A 86 -10.86 -16.56 22.46
CA ARG A 86 -9.43 -16.72 22.82
C ARG A 86 -8.70 -15.39 22.93
N ALA A 87 -9.15 -14.39 22.18
CA ALA A 87 -8.61 -13.05 22.21
C ALA A 87 -9.02 -12.25 23.47
N ALA A 88 -10.10 -12.64 24.16
CA ALA A 88 -10.65 -11.99 25.34
C ALA A 88 -9.85 -12.22 26.64
N GLU A 89 -8.85 -13.10 26.62
CA GLU A 89 -8.01 -13.41 27.81
C GLU A 89 -7.14 -12.21 28.25
N ASN A 90 -7.00 -11.20 27.40
CA ASN A 90 -6.23 -9.99 27.67
C ASN A 90 -7.16 -8.80 27.99
N PRO A 91 -7.07 -8.19 29.18
CA PRO A 91 -7.97 -7.10 29.59
C PRO A 91 -7.76 -5.80 28.79
N LYS A 92 -6.69 -5.70 28.00
CA LYS A 92 -6.36 -4.52 27.18
C LYS A 92 -6.91 -4.60 25.75
N VAL A 93 -7.70 -5.62 25.43
CA VAL A 93 -8.28 -5.79 24.09
C VAL A 93 -9.75 -6.14 24.19
N ASN A 94 -10.52 -5.70 23.20
CA ASN A 94 -11.86 -6.22 22.97
C ASN A 94 -11.78 -7.45 22.07
N ALA A 95 -12.59 -8.46 22.38
CA ALA A 95 -12.90 -9.55 21.48
C ALA A 95 -13.91 -9.07 20.45
N ILE A 96 -13.54 -9.14 19.18
CA ILE A 96 -14.37 -8.68 18.07
C ILE A 96 -14.74 -9.87 17.22
N LEU A 97 -16.04 -10.07 17.03
CA LEU A 97 -16.57 -10.89 15.95
C LEU A 97 -17.01 -9.96 14.82
N PHE A 98 -16.34 -10.05 13.68
CA PHE A 98 -16.84 -9.45 12.45
C PHE A 98 -17.82 -10.39 11.78
N GLN A 99 -18.98 -9.87 11.43
CA GLN A 99 -19.93 -10.49 10.51
C GLN A 99 -19.97 -9.63 9.25
N MET A 100 -19.62 -10.21 8.10
CA MET A 100 -19.38 -9.47 6.87
C MET A 100 -20.31 -9.98 5.78
N THR A 101 -21.16 -9.09 5.25
CA THR A 101 -22.01 -9.37 4.09
C THR A 101 -21.24 -9.06 2.81
N ILE A 102 -21.19 -10.04 1.91
CA ILE A 102 -20.42 -10.01 0.68
C ILE A 102 -21.39 -10.15 -0.49
N ASP A 103 -21.46 -9.14 -1.34
CA ASP A 103 -22.20 -9.19 -2.60
C ASP A 103 -21.22 -9.14 -3.78
N PRO A 104 -20.82 -10.29 -4.35
CA PRO A 104 -19.86 -10.35 -5.45
C PRO A 104 -20.40 -9.72 -6.74
N THR A 105 -21.71 -9.48 -6.85
CA THR A 105 -22.29 -8.83 -8.03
C THR A 105 -22.05 -7.33 -8.08
N LYS A 106 -21.65 -6.73 -6.95
CA LYS A 106 -21.42 -5.29 -6.81
C LYS A 106 -19.95 -4.91 -6.62
N SER A 107 -19.07 -5.89 -6.42
CA SER A 107 -17.67 -5.70 -6.05
C SER A 107 -16.74 -6.55 -6.90
N SER A 108 -15.68 -5.94 -7.41
CA SER A 108 -14.59 -6.58 -8.16
C SER A 108 -13.54 -7.26 -7.27
N VAL A 109 -13.64 -7.13 -5.95
CA VAL A 109 -12.70 -7.73 -5.01
C VAL A 109 -12.72 -9.27 -5.11
N PRO A 110 -11.61 -9.91 -5.49
CA PRO A 110 -11.57 -11.36 -5.64
C PRO A 110 -11.40 -12.07 -4.28
N PHE A 111 -12.05 -13.22 -4.16
CA PHE A 111 -11.91 -14.15 -3.04
C PHE A 111 -11.99 -15.60 -3.51
N ALA A 112 -11.49 -16.53 -2.71
CA ALA A 112 -11.47 -17.94 -3.05
C ALA A 112 -12.02 -18.79 -1.89
N TYR A 113 -12.88 -19.76 -2.22
CA TYR A 113 -13.23 -20.82 -1.30
C TYR A 113 -12.08 -21.83 -1.25
N LEU A 114 -11.54 -22.10 -0.05
CA LEU A 114 -10.33 -22.91 0.14
C LEU A 114 -10.60 -24.35 0.62
N GLU A 115 -11.82 -24.87 0.47
CA GLU A 115 -12.27 -26.15 1.03
C GLU A 115 -11.25 -27.31 0.92
N GLU A 116 -10.71 -27.57 -0.28
CA GLU A 116 -9.74 -28.66 -0.50
C GLU A 116 -8.28 -28.25 -0.25
N ASN A 117 -7.98 -26.96 -0.37
CA ASN A 117 -6.63 -26.39 -0.35
C ASN A 117 -6.23 -25.84 1.02
N SER A 118 -7.18 -25.70 1.95
CA SER A 118 -6.91 -25.27 3.32
C SER A 118 -6.25 -26.40 4.12
N SER A 119 -5.30 -26.03 4.98
CA SER A 119 -4.70 -26.97 5.94
C SER A 119 -5.75 -27.49 6.94
N TYR A 120 -6.86 -26.76 7.12
CA TYR A 120 -7.96 -27.11 8.02
C TYR A 120 -9.27 -27.21 7.24
N LYS A 121 -9.51 -28.37 6.62
CA LYS A 121 -10.65 -28.61 5.71
C LYS A 121 -12.04 -28.35 6.30
N TYR A 122 -12.18 -28.32 7.62
CA TYR A 122 -13.46 -28.14 8.31
C TYR A 122 -13.81 -26.67 8.59
N GLU A 123 -12.91 -25.73 8.28
CA GLU A 123 -13.12 -24.32 8.63
C GLU A 123 -13.96 -23.55 7.61
N ASN A 124 -14.34 -24.18 6.47
CA ASN A 124 -15.09 -23.53 5.38
C ASN A 124 -14.50 -22.15 5.04
N GLU A 125 -13.18 -22.13 4.87
CA GLU A 125 -12.40 -20.90 4.76
C GLU A 125 -12.65 -20.20 3.41
N ILE A 126 -12.83 -18.88 3.49
CA ILE A 126 -12.82 -17.98 2.35
C ILE A 126 -11.68 -16.99 2.54
N LEU A 127 -10.78 -16.97 1.56
CA LEU A 127 -9.64 -16.07 1.54
C LEU A 127 -9.86 -14.95 0.52
N PHE A 128 -9.95 -13.73 1.02
CA PHE A 128 -9.98 -12.55 0.18
C PHE A 128 -8.59 -12.07 -0.16
N SER A 129 -8.48 -11.47 -1.34
CA SER A 129 -7.27 -10.75 -1.70
C SER A 129 -7.00 -9.54 -0.80
N MET A 130 -5.79 -9.00 -0.88
CA MET A 130 -5.40 -7.80 -0.13
C MET A 130 -6.23 -6.56 -0.51
N HIS A 131 -6.30 -5.59 0.42
CA HIS A 131 -7.00 -4.30 0.25
C HIS A 131 -8.52 -4.42 0.13
N THR A 132 -9.11 -5.33 0.90
CA THR A 132 -10.57 -5.39 1.04
C THR A 132 -11.05 -4.23 1.90
N ILE A 133 -12.11 -3.56 1.47
CA ILE A 133 -12.67 -2.40 2.16
C ILE A 133 -14.14 -2.67 2.43
N PHE A 134 -14.54 -2.42 3.67
CA PHE A 134 -15.89 -2.64 4.16
C PHE A 134 -16.49 -1.35 4.67
N ARG A 135 -17.80 -1.20 4.53
CA ARG A 135 -18.58 -0.22 5.26
C ARG A 135 -18.92 -0.76 6.64
N ILE A 136 -18.69 0.04 7.67
CA ILE A 136 -19.13 -0.28 9.04
C ILE A 136 -20.62 0.01 9.14
N ILE A 137 -21.45 -1.02 9.30
CA ILE A 137 -22.91 -0.89 9.35
C ILE A 137 -23.34 -0.53 10.77
N ASP A 138 -22.94 -1.35 11.74
CA ASP A 138 -23.21 -1.12 13.15
C ASP A 138 -22.20 -1.89 14.02
N VAL A 139 -22.27 -1.60 15.32
CA VAL A 139 -21.48 -2.26 16.37
C VAL A 139 -22.41 -2.59 17.53
N LEU A 140 -22.54 -3.87 17.84
CA LEU A 140 -23.43 -4.39 18.87
C LEU A 140 -22.62 -4.97 20.02
N HIS A 141 -23.00 -4.61 21.24
CA HIS A 141 -22.46 -5.22 22.45
C HIS A 141 -23.10 -6.60 22.64
N ILE A 142 -22.28 -7.63 22.90
CA ILE A 142 -22.78 -8.96 23.25
C ILE A 142 -22.71 -9.15 24.77
N GLN A 143 -21.50 -9.15 25.32
CA GLN A 143 -21.23 -9.32 26.76
C GLN A 143 -19.80 -8.89 27.08
N ASP A 144 -19.53 -8.35 28.27
CA ASP A 144 -18.19 -7.95 28.71
C ASP A 144 -17.41 -7.14 27.64
N GLN A 145 -16.21 -7.57 27.28
CA GLN A 145 -15.36 -7.01 26.21
C GLN A 145 -15.61 -7.67 24.84
N TYR A 146 -16.75 -8.34 24.65
CA TYR A 146 -17.11 -9.05 23.41
C TYR A 146 -18.17 -8.30 22.59
N TRP A 147 -17.83 -8.01 21.34
CA TRP A 147 -18.59 -7.16 20.43
C TRP A 147 -18.79 -7.82 19.07
N LEU A 148 -19.97 -7.62 18.50
CA LEU A 148 -20.27 -7.92 17.10
C LEU A 148 -20.13 -6.64 16.27
N VAL A 149 -19.40 -6.73 15.17
CA VAL A 149 -19.27 -5.63 14.21
C VAL A 149 -19.82 -6.11 12.88
N ASN A 150 -20.92 -5.50 12.43
CA ASN A 150 -21.52 -5.81 11.16
C ASN A 150 -20.89 -4.95 10.06
N LEU A 151 -20.43 -5.62 9.01
CA LEU A 151 -19.72 -5.03 7.89
C LEU A 151 -20.40 -5.40 6.57
N SER A 152 -20.31 -4.53 5.58
CA SER A 152 -20.72 -4.83 4.20
C SER A 152 -19.56 -4.51 3.25
N LEU A 153 -19.22 -5.45 2.37
CA LEU A 153 -18.18 -5.21 1.35
C LEU A 153 -18.58 -4.03 0.47
N THR A 154 -17.68 -3.07 0.28
CA THR A 154 -17.98 -1.90 -0.55
C THR A 154 -18.16 -2.29 -2.01
N SER A 155 -19.08 -1.62 -2.71
CA SER A 155 -19.23 -1.80 -4.15
C SER A 155 -18.16 -1.02 -4.92
N ASP A 156 -17.92 -1.41 -6.18
CA ASP A 156 -17.02 -0.69 -7.09
C ASP A 156 -17.50 0.76 -7.35
N ASN A 157 -18.79 1.02 -7.11
CA ASN A 157 -19.42 2.32 -7.27
C ASN A 157 -19.61 3.07 -5.94
N ASP A 158 -18.99 2.64 -4.84
CA ASP A 158 -19.09 3.33 -3.55
C ASP A 158 -18.58 4.78 -3.70
N PRO A 159 -19.43 5.81 -3.45
CA PRO A 159 -19.06 7.20 -3.67
C PRO A 159 -17.89 7.66 -2.79
N THR A 160 -17.82 7.16 -1.55
CA THR A 160 -16.76 7.54 -0.60
C THR A 160 -15.44 6.98 -1.07
N LEU A 161 -15.44 5.70 -1.47
CA LEU A 161 -14.25 5.04 -1.98
C LEU A 161 -13.76 5.70 -3.27
N LYS A 162 -14.68 6.03 -4.20
CA LYS A 162 -14.33 6.71 -5.45
C LYS A 162 -13.64 8.06 -5.21
N VAL A 163 -14.19 8.90 -4.33
CA VAL A 163 -13.57 10.20 -3.98
C VAL A 163 -12.18 9.99 -3.39
N LEU A 164 -12.02 9.01 -2.50
CA LEU A 164 -10.74 8.70 -1.86
C LEU A 164 -9.70 8.22 -2.90
N THR A 165 -10.09 7.29 -3.77
CA THR A 165 -9.23 6.77 -4.85
C THR A 165 -8.84 7.87 -5.84
N ASP A 166 -9.76 8.76 -6.20
CA ASP A 166 -9.48 9.86 -7.11
C ASP A 166 -8.53 10.89 -6.49
N HIS A 167 -8.68 11.18 -5.20
CA HIS A 167 -7.75 12.02 -4.45
C HIS A 167 -6.33 11.41 -4.45
N PHE A 168 -6.19 10.14 -4.10
CA PHE A 168 -4.89 9.46 -4.11
C PHE A 168 -4.28 9.39 -5.50
N ARG A 169 -5.07 9.15 -6.55
CA ARG A 169 -4.59 9.14 -7.93
C ARG A 169 -4.07 10.52 -8.35
N LYS A 170 -4.76 11.59 -7.95
CA LYS A 170 -4.30 12.96 -8.21
C LYS A 170 -3.01 13.28 -7.46
N GLU A 171 -2.90 12.82 -6.22
CA GLU A 171 -1.69 13.00 -5.42
C GLU A 171 -0.50 12.26 -6.01
N ILE A 172 -0.61 10.95 -6.27
CA ILE A 172 0.49 10.13 -6.79
C ILE A 172 0.87 10.53 -8.22
N GLY A 173 -0.08 11.06 -8.99
CA GLY A 173 0.14 11.50 -10.36
C GLY A 173 -0.20 10.43 -11.41
N ASN A 174 0.03 10.79 -12.67
CA ASN A 174 -0.23 9.93 -13.83
C ASN A 174 1.05 9.23 -14.27
N GLY A 175 0.91 8.12 -14.99
CA GLY A 175 2.04 7.33 -15.47
C GLY A 175 1.71 5.84 -15.52
N ASN A 176 2.69 5.05 -15.96
CA ASN A 176 2.64 3.60 -15.85
C ASN A 176 2.78 3.18 -14.35
N PRO A 177 2.55 1.90 -14.01
CA PRO A 177 2.64 1.45 -12.61
C PRO A 177 3.98 1.71 -11.91
N LEU A 178 5.09 1.70 -12.64
CA LEU A 178 6.43 1.96 -12.12
C LEU A 178 6.61 3.45 -11.79
N ASP A 179 6.22 4.36 -12.68
CA ASP A 179 6.27 5.81 -12.45
C ASP A 179 5.50 6.20 -11.16
N ARG A 180 4.35 5.55 -10.93
CA ARG A 180 3.54 5.76 -9.73
C ARG A 180 4.20 5.22 -8.47
N LEU A 181 4.86 4.06 -8.56
CA LEU A 181 5.60 3.48 -7.45
C LEU A 181 6.75 4.40 -7.04
N GLU A 182 7.51 4.90 -8.02
CA GLU A 182 8.59 5.87 -7.80
C GLU A 182 8.09 7.14 -7.12
N SER A 183 7.03 7.76 -7.67
CA SER A 183 6.45 8.96 -7.06
C SER A 183 5.97 8.69 -5.64
N LEU A 184 5.42 7.51 -5.37
CA LEU A 184 4.98 7.12 -4.03
C LEU A 184 6.18 6.99 -3.08
N MET A 185 7.25 6.30 -3.48
CA MET A 185 8.46 6.17 -2.66
C MET A 185 9.05 7.54 -2.30
N LEU A 186 9.14 8.45 -3.28
CA LEU A 186 9.63 9.81 -3.05
C LEU A 186 8.73 10.60 -2.10
N LYS A 187 7.40 10.53 -2.27
CA LYS A 187 6.44 11.24 -1.40
C LYS A 187 6.41 10.70 0.03
N LEU A 188 6.64 9.39 0.21
CA LEU A 188 6.73 8.76 1.53
C LEU A 188 8.09 8.99 2.21
N GLY A 189 9.08 9.53 1.48
CA GLY A 189 10.44 9.69 2.00
C GLY A 189 11.25 8.40 2.05
N GLU A 190 10.81 7.36 1.32
CA GLU A 190 11.45 6.05 1.22
C GLU A 190 12.64 6.09 0.25
N PHE A 191 13.62 6.93 0.56
CA PHE A 191 14.73 7.26 -0.34
C PHE A 191 15.63 6.07 -0.68
N ASN A 192 15.78 5.10 0.22
CA ASN A 192 16.55 3.88 -0.05
C ASN A 192 15.91 3.01 -1.13
N GLN A 193 14.57 2.92 -1.13
CA GLN A 193 13.84 2.14 -2.13
C GLN A 193 13.74 2.88 -3.45
N ALA A 194 13.54 4.21 -3.39
CA ALA A 194 13.61 5.05 -4.58
C ALA A 194 14.98 4.90 -5.26
N GLU A 195 16.08 4.92 -4.50
CA GLU A 195 17.43 4.69 -5.04
C GLU A 195 17.57 3.33 -5.72
N GLU A 196 17.08 2.26 -5.10
CA GLU A 196 17.12 0.92 -5.69
C GLU A 196 16.36 0.87 -7.03
N ILE A 197 15.13 1.41 -7.06
CA ILE A 197 14.30 1.45 -8.27
C ILE A 197 15.02 2.22 -9.39
N PHE A 198 15.39 3.47 -9.15
CA PHE A 198 16.06 4.31 -10.15
C PHE A 198 17.44 3.75 -10.56
N GLY A 199 18.16 3.12 -9.64
CA GLY A 199 19.44 2.47 -9.94
C GLY A 199 19.28 1.26 -10.85
N THR A 200 18.26 0.43 -10.63
CA THR A 200 17.97 -0.72 -11.51
C THR A 200 17.54 -0.28 -12.91
N GLN A 201 16.75 0.78 -12.99
CA GLN A 201 16.33 1.44 -14.22
C GLN A 201 17.53 1.94 -15.03
N LEU A 202 18.38 2.75 -14.40
CA LEU A 202 19.57 3.32 -15.05
C LEU A 202 20.51 2.24 -15.63
N ASN A 203 20.58 1.09 -14.98
CA ASN A 203 21.41 -0.05 -15.41
C ASN A 203 20.70 -0.97 -16.43
N SER A 204 19.41 -0.75 -16.71
CA SER A 204 18.63 -1.60 -17.61
C SER A 204 18.95 -1.31 -19.07
N GLU A 205 18.98 -2.35 -19.91
CA GLU A 205 19.17 -2.19 -21.35
C GLU A 205 17.95 -1.56 -22.06
N ASN A 206 16.81 -1.40 -21.37
CA ASN A 206 15.57 -0.94 -21.97
C ASN A 206 15.44 0.61 -21.97
N GLU A 207 16.15 1.33 -21.10
CA GLU A 207 16.07 2.79 -20.98
C GLU A 207 17.19 3.50 -21.74
N LYS A 208 17.08 3.50 -23.07
CA LYS A 208 18.13 4.03 -23.96
C LYS A 208 17.96 5.49 -24.37
N THR A 209 16.83 6.13 -24.09
CA THR A 209 16.65 7.53 -24.52
C THR A 209 17.38 8.46 -23.56
N TRP A 210 18.07 9.48 -24.10
CA TRP A 210 18.74 10.49 -23.28
C TRP A 210 17.76 11.18 -22.32
N ARG A 211 16.49 11.34 -22.71
CA ARG A 211 15.43 11.92 -21.85
C ARG A 211 15.14 11.05 -20.63
N SER A 212 15.01 9.74 -20.82
CA SER A 212 14.82 8.79 -19.71
C SER A 212 16.04 8.79 -18.79
N GLN A 213 17.25 8.72 -19.35
CA GLN A 213 18.48 8.70 -18.55
C GLN A 213 18.72 10.01 -17.79
N ALA A 214 18.45 11.16 -18.41
CA ALA A 214 18.50 12.46 -17.76
C ALA A 214 17.48 12.53 -16.61
N HIS A 215 16.25 12.07 -16.84
CA HIS A 215 15.21 12.00 -15.82
C HIS A 215 15.63 11.13 -14.62
N ILE A 216 16.12 9.91 -14.87
CA ILE A 216 16.54 8.99 -13.81
C ILE A 216 17.71 9.56 -13.01
N ASN A 217 18.70 10.18 -13.68
CA ASN A 217 19.78 10.88 -12.99
C ASN A 217 19.25 12.05 -12.15
N HIS A 218 18.26 12.79 -12.65
CA HIS A 218 17.62 13.86 -11.90
C HIS A 218 16.92 13.34 -10.63
N GLN A 219 16.23 12.19 -10.72
CA GLN A 219 15.59 11.55 -9.57
C GLN A 219 16.61 11.00 -8.56
N LEU A 220 17.66 10.32 -9.03
CA LEU A 220 18.75 9.86 -8.16
C LEU A 220 19.41 11.04 -7.44
N ALA A 221 19.64 12.15 -8.13
CA ALA A 221 20.21 13.35 -7.52
C ALA A 221 19.31 13.91 -6.40
N TYR A 222 17.99 13.94 -6.64
CA TYR A 222 17.01 14.35 -5.64
C TYR A 222 17.04 13.42 -4.42
N VAL A 223 17.07 12.10 -4.65
CA VAL A 223 17.17 11.06 -3.60
C VAL A 223 18.44 11.25 -2.77
N TYR A 224 19.61 11.37 -3.39
CA TYR A 224 20.88 11.57 -2.69
C TYR A 224 20.91 12.89 -1.92
N SER A 225 20.34 13.97 -2.47
CA SER A 225 20.22 15.24 -1.75
C SER A 225 19.41 15.11 -0.47
N HIS A 226 18.32 14.32 -0.48
CA HIS A 226 17.51 14.07 0.71
C HIS A 226 18.17 13.12 1.71
N LYS A 227 19.05 12.23 1.23
CA LYS A 227 19.92 11.40 2.06
C LYS A 227 21.12 12.17 2.65
N GLY A 228 21.34 13.41 2.23
CA GLY A 228 22.47 14.24 2.65
C GLY A 228 23.79 13.96 1.91
N ASP A 229 23.80 13.08 0.91
CA ASP A 229 24.95 12.87 0.04
C ASP A 229 24.93 13.85 -1.13
N TYR A 230 25.27 15.11 -0.83
CA TYR A 230 25.27 16.17 -1.82
C TYR A 230 26.33 15.98 -2.91
N THR A 231 27.40 15.22 -2.62
CA THR A 231 28.42 14.87 -3.61
C THR A 231 27.87 13.94 -4.69
N ALA A 232 27.17 12.88 -4.30
CA ALA A 232 26.46 12.02 -5.23
C ALA A 232 25.34 12.78 -5.95
N ALA A 233 24.60 13.64 -5.24
CA ALA A 233 23.55 14.46 -5.84
C ALA A 233 24.08 15.36 -6.98
N LEU A 234 25.17 16.10 -6.75
CA LEU A 234 25.79 16.94 -7.78
C LEU A 234 26.31 16.12 -8.97
N SER A 235 26.90 14.95 -8.70
CA SER A 235 27.38 14.05 -9.76
C SER A 235 26.22 13.66 -10.70
N HIS A 236 25.09 13.25 -10.14
CA HIS A 236 23.91 12.87 -10.92
C HIS A 236 23.25 14.05 -11.65
N TYR A 237 23.07 15.21 -11.00
CA TYR A 237 22.53 16.38 -11.70
C TYR A 237 23.43 16.84 -12.86
N LYS A 238 24.76 16.78 -12.70
CA LYS A 238 25.69 17.12 -13.78
C LYS A 238 25.61 16.14 -14.95
N LYS A 239 25.47 14.84 -14.68
CA LYS A 239 25.23 13.83 -15.74
C LYS A 239 23.93 14.11 -16.49
N ALA A 240 22.85 14.43 -15.78
CA ALA A 240 21.59 14.80 -16.41
C ALA A 240 21.75 16.04 -17.30
N LEU A 241 22.40 17.10 -16.79
CA LEU A 241 22.65 18.32 -17.52
C LEU A 241 23.50 18.08 -18.77
N GLU A 242 24.56 17.27 -18.69
CA GLU A 242 25.41 16.92 -19.83
C GLU A 242 24.60 16.20 -20.93
N MET A 243 23.71 15.29 -20.55
CA MET A 243 22.79 14.64 -21.48
C MET A 243 21.82 15.63 -22.13
N GLU A 244 21.24 16.53 -21.33
CA GLU A 244 20.32 17.56 -21.81
C GLU A 244 21.00 18.50 -22.81
N LEU A 245 22.22 18.97 -22.51
CA LEU A 245 23.00 19.88 -23.35
C LEU A 245 23.43 19.28 -24.70
N ASN A 246 23.47 17.96 -24.83
CA ASN A 246 23.72 17.31 -26.12
C ASN A 246 22.56 17.48 -27.11
N TYR A 247 21.36 17.84 -26.63
CA TYR A 247 20.13 17.89 -27.44
C TYR A 247 19.29 19.16 -27.25
N ILE A 248 19.57 19.94 -26.21
CA ILE A 248 18.90 21.20 -25.85
C ILE A 248 19.94 22.31 -25.87
N ALA A 249 19.60 23.46 -26.46
CA ALA A 249 20.48 24.63 -26.46
C ALA A 249 20.71 25.16 -25.04
N GLU A 250 21.93 25.63 -24.74
CA GLU A 250 22.32 26.11 -23.40
C GLU A 250 21.44 27.24 -22.85
N ASP A 251 20.84 28.05 -23.73
CA ASP A 251 19.97 29.17 -23.38
C ASP A 251 18.48 28.78 -23.31
N ASP A 252 18.14 27.51 -23.51
CA ASP A 252 16.76 27.04 -23.42
C ASP A 252 16.26 27.06 -21.97
N SER A 253 15.10 27.69 -21.79
CA SER A 253 14.37 27.72 -20.51
C SER A 253 14.07 26.34 -19.92
N SER A 254 14.04 25.27 -20.72
CA SER A 254 13.83 23.91 -20.23
C SER A 254 14.94 23.39 -19.33
N LEU A 255 16.14 23.99 -19.37
CA LEU A 255 17.28 23.63 -18.50
C LEU A 255 17.23 24.29 -17.12
N ALA A 256 16.35 25.30 -16.94
CA ALA A 256 16.24 26.04 -15.68
C ALA A 256 15.98 25.15 -14.45
N PRO A 257 15.12 24.09 -14.51
CA PRO A 257 14.95 23.17 -13.38
C PRO A 257 16.26 22.50 -12.95
N THR A 258 17.05 22.01 -13.91
CA THR A 258 18.32 21.33 -13.64
C THR A 258 19.33 22.28 -12.97
N TYR A 259 19.49 23.50 -13.50
CA TYR A 259 20.36 24.50 -12.87
C TYR A 259 19.90 24.90 -11.47
N ASN A 260 18.60 25.10 -11.27
CA ASN A 260 18.03 25.44 -9.96
C ASN A 260 18.30 24.33 -8.92
N ASN A 261 18.18 23.07 -9.32
CA ASN A 261 18.43 21.95 -8.42
C ASN A 261 19.93 21.81 -8.07
N ILE A 262 20.83 22.02 -9.04
CA ILE A 262 22.27 22.09 -8.77
C ILE A 262 22.59 23.22 -7.78
N ALA A 263 22.01 24.41 -7.97
CA ALA A 263 22.19 25.53 -7.07
C ALA A 263 21.63 25.22 -5.66
N GLY A 264 20.47 24.56 -5.57
CA GLY A 264 19.87 24.12 -4.31
C GLY A 264 20.76 23.14 -3.53
N VAL A 265 21.42 22.21 -4.23
CA VAL A 265 22.40 21.30 -3.61
C VAL A 265 23.61 22.06 -3.09
N HIS A 266 24.18 22.99 -3.88
CA HIS A 266 25.29 23.83 -3.43
C HIS A 266 24.94 24.68 -2.20
N HIS A 267 23.74 25.25 -2.17
CA HIS A 267 23.23 25.98 -1.01
C HIS A 267 23.14 25.08 0.24
N SER A 268 22.63 23.87 0.08
CA SER A 268 22.52 22.89 1.19
C SER A 268 23.88 22.47 1.73
N MET A 269 24.88 22.27 0.84
CA MET A 269 26.26 22.02 1.25
C MET A 269 26.84 23.20 2.04
N GLY A 270 26.69 24.43 1.54
CA GLY A 270 27.19 25.64 2.20
C GLY A 270 26.60 25.86 3.60
N GLY A 271 25.31 25.55 3.79
CA GLY A 271 24.65 25.60 5.09
C GLY A 271 25.23 24.62 6.13
N ILE A 272 25.67 23.43 5.70
CA ILE A 272 26.31 22.44 6.57
C ILE A 272 27.72 22.87 6.97
N PHE A 273 28.48 23.46 6.04
CA PHE A 273 29.80 24.01 6.38
C PHE A 273 29.68 25.12 7.44
N ILE A 274 28.62 25.92 7.41
CA ILE A 274 28.38 26.94 8.43
C ILE A 274 27.94 26.31 9.76
N SER A 275 27.00 25.35 9.77
CA SER A 275 26.53 24.73 11.02
C SER A 275 27.59 23.89 11.74
N SER A 276 28.49 23.23 11.00
CA SER A 276 29.59 22.44 11.56
C SER A 276 30.75 23.27 12.11
N ILE A 277 30.81 24.57 11.82
CA ILE A 277 31.77 25.52 12.41
C ILE A 277 31.27 26.05 13.78
N PHE A 278 29.96 25.94 14.06
CA PHE A 278 29.33 26.47 15.27
C PHE A 278 28.93 25.40 16.32
N LEU A 279 29.36 24.14 16.14
CA LEU A 279 29.22 23.05 17.11
C LEU A 279 30.59 22.60 17.62
#